data_AF-A0A7C4FMS8-F1
#
_entry.id   AF-A0A7C4FMS8-F1
#
_cell.length_a   1.000
_cell.length_b   1.000
_cell.length_c   1.000
_cell.angle_alpha   90.00
_cell.angle_beta   90.00
_cell.angle_gamma   90.00
#
_symmetry.space_group_name_H-M   'P 1'
#
loop_
_entity.id
_entity.type
_entity.pdbx_description
1 polymer ?
#
loop_
_entity_poly.entity_id
_entity_poly.type
_entity_poly.pdbx_seq_one_letter_code
_entity_poly.pdbx_strand_id
1 'polypeptide(L)' 'GRAENCLKTAGINYVGELVKYTESELLKLRSFGKKTLDEIVEKLSQYNLRLGMKEIDWKPRISVS' A
#
# COMPACT_ATOMS: atom_id res chain seq x y z
N GLY A 1 13.06 2.40 -8.51
CA GLY A 1 13.21 1.27 -7.56
C GLY A 1 12.17 0.20 -7.86
N ARG A 2 12.47 -1.08 -7.60
CA ARG A 2 11.57 -2.20 -8.00
C ARG A 2 10.17 -2.14 -7.36
N ALA A 3 10.05 -1.55 -6.17
CA ALA A 3 8.77 -1.34 -5.50
C ALA A 3 7.83 -0.40 -6.30
N GLU A 4 8.36 0.70 -6.84
CA GLU A 4 7.56 1.69 -7.59
C GLU A 4 6.97 1.12 -8.88
N ASN A 5 7.72 0.28 -9.60
CA ASN A 5 7.22 -0.36 -10.82
C ASN A 5 6.15 -1.41 -10.51
N CYS A 6 6.24 -2.10 -9.37
CA CYS A 6 5.22 -3.09 -8.97
C CYS A 6 3.98 -2.47 -8.38
N LEU A 7 4.11 -1.36 -7.65
CA LEU A 7 2.97 -0.55 -7.23
C LEU A 7 2.20 -0.08 -8.46
N LYS A 8 2.89 0.48 -9.48
CA LYS A 8 2.26 0.87 -10.74
C LYS A 8 1.62 -0.29 -11.51
N THR A 9 2.30 -1.45 -11.62
CA THR A 9 1.71 -2.64 -12.27
C THR A 9 0.48 -3.18 -11.52
N ALA A 10 0.48 -3.10 -10.18
CA ALA A 10 -0.66 -3.48 -9.36
C ALA A 10 -1.79 -2.42 -9.36
N GLY A 11 -1.61 -1.29 -10.04
CA GLY A 11 -2.54 -0.17 -10.03
C GLY A 11 -2.54 0.64 -8.74
N ILE A 12 -1.59 0.39 -7.83
CA ILE A 12 -1.47 1.06 -6.54
C ILE A 12 -0.67 2.35 -6.76
N ASN A 13 -1.37 3.48 -6.76
CA ASN A 13 -0.73 4.80 -6.90
C ASN A 13 -0.61 5.52 -5.56
N TYR A 14 -1.49 5.16 -4.61
CA TYR A 14 -1.57 5.82 -3.31
C TYR A 14 -1.44 4.84 -2.15
N VAL A 15 -0.96 5.37 -1.02
CA VAL A 15 -0.90 4.63 0.25
C VAL A 15 -2.31 4.16 0.67
N GLY A 16 -3.36 4.95 0.39
CA GLY A 16 -4.74 4.55 0.61
C GLY A 16 -5.19 3.36 -0.24
N GLU A 17 -4.54 3.06 -1.35
CA GLU A 17 -4.82 1.82 -2.10
C GLU A 17 -4.00 0.67 -1.54
N LEU A 18 -2.75 0.93 -1.15
CA LEU A 18 -1.84 -0.04 -0.55
C LEU A 18 -2.40 -0.66 0.74
N VAL A 19 -2.98 0.14 1.64
CA VAL A 19 -3.54 -0.34 2.92
C VAL A 19 -4.73 -1.29 2.75
N LYS A 20 -5.38 -1.31 1.57
CA LYS A 20 -6.48 -2.24 1.27
C LYS A 20 -5.97 -3.67 1.08
N TYR A 21 -4.69 -3.82 0.72
CA TYR A 21 -4.04 -5.12 0.59
C TYR A 21 -3.57 -5.63 1.95
N THR A 22 -3.62 -6.94 2.14
CA THR A 22 -3.08 -7.60 3.32
C THR A 22 -1.60 -7.88 3.15
N GLU A 23 -0.88 -8.09 4.25
CA GLU A 23 0.53 -8.51 4.23
C GLU A 23 0.76 -9.73 3.35
N SER A 24 -0.13 -10.73 3.41
CA SER A 24 -0.05 -11.93 2.58
C SER A 24 -0.21 -11.64 1.09
N GLU A 25 -1.10 -10.73 0.71
CA GLU A 25 -1.29 -10.34 -0.70
C GLU A 25 -0.07 -9.58 -1.21
N LEU A 26 0.50 -8.67 -0.40
CA LEU A 26 1.72 -7.96 -0.75
C LEU A 26 2.94 -8.89 -0.80
N LEU A 27 3.06 -9.86 0.09
CA LEU A 27 4.12 -10.89 0.06
C LEU A 27 4.03 -11.80 -1.16
N LYS A 28 2.82 -12.06 -1.69
CA LYS A 28 2.64 -12.81 -2.94
C LYS A 28 3.11 -12.02 -4.17
N LEU A 29 3.05 -10.69 -4.12
CA LEU A 29 3.63 -9.86 -5.16
C LEU A 29 5.15 -10.03 -5.11
N ARG A 30 5.71 -10.67 -6.15
CA ARG A 30 7.13 -11.08 -6.29
C ARG A 30 8.17 -9.96 -6.04
N SER A 31 7.73 -8.71 -5.88
CA SER A 31 8.58 -7.54 -5.69
C SER A 31 8.59 -6.95 -4.29
N PHE A 32 7.72 -7.38 -3.36
CA PHE A 32 7.84 -7.00 -1.95
C PHE A 32 8.60 -8.10 -1.20
N GLY A 33 9.87 -7.83 -0.93
CA GLY A 33 10.62 -8.62 0.04
C GLY A 33 10.14 -8.30 1.46
N LYS A 34 10.38 -9.23 2.40
CA LYS A 34 10.07 -9.07 3.84
C LYS A 34 10.52 -7.71 4.40
N LYS A 35 11.73 -7.27 4.02
CA LYS A 35 12.31 -5.99 4.45
C LYS A 35 11.53 -4.77 3.93
N THR A 36 11.13 -4.78 2.66
CA THR A 36 10.36 -3.68 2.05
C THR A 36 8.93 -3.64 2.60
N LEU A 37 8.35 -4.79 2.92
CA LEU A 37 7.05 -4.86 3.58
C LEU A 37 7.11 -4.23 4.97
N ASP A 38 8.13 -4.55 5.75
CA ASP A 38 8.35 -3.99 7.09
C ASP A 38 8.45 -2.46 7.05
N GLU A 39 9.23 -1.90 6.12
CA GLU A 39 9.35 -0.45 5.92
C GLU A 39 8.00 0.22 5.59
N ILE A 40 7.14 -0.47 4.83
CA ILE A 40 5.80 0.01 4.50
C ILE A 40 4.92 -0.02 5.75
N VAL A 41 4.92 -1.12 6.51
CA VAL A 41 4.13 -1.27 7.74
C VAL A 41 4.56 -0.25 8.78
N GLU A 42 5.86 -0.03 8.98
CA GLU A 42 6.38 0.99 9.88
C GLU A 42 5.91 2.39 9.46
N LYS A 43 6.02 2.73 8.16
CA LYS A 43 5.50 4.01 7.66
C LYS A 43 4.00 4.15 7.88
N LEU A 44 3.22 3.11 7.62
CA LEU A 44 1.77 3.12 7.85
C LEU A 44 1.44 3.32 9.32
N SER A 45 2.19 2.67 10.22
CA SER A 45 2.00 2.80 11.66
C SER A 45 2.24 4.22 12.16
N GLN A 46 3.13 4.99 11.53
CA GLN A 46 3.33 6.42 11.84
C GLN A 46 2.10 7.28 11.54
N TYR A 47 1.28 6.87 10.56
CA TYR A 47 0.00 7.51 10.23
C TYR A 47 -1.18 6.84 10.93
N ASN A 48 -0.94 5.93 11.88
CA ASN A 48 -1.95 5.15 12.56
C ASN A 48 -2.78 4.25 11.61
N LEU A 49 -2.19 3.91 10.47
CA LEU A 49 -2.76 3.05 9.42
C LEU A 49 -2.16 1.64 9.50
N ARG A 50 -2.86 0.67 8.91
CA ARG A 50 -2.48 -0.75 8.91
C ARG A 50 -2.80 -1.39 7.56
N LEU A 51 -2.13 -2.49 7.22
CA LEU A 51 -2.49 -3.29 6.05
C LEU A 51 -3.77 -4.09 6.32
N GLY A 52 -4.53 -4.40 5.27
CA GLY A 52 -5.81 -5.10 5.35
C GLY A 52 -7.00 -4.23 5.75
N MET A 53 -6.87 -2.90 5.64
CA MET A 53 -7.96 -1.97 5.87
C MET A 53 -8.95 -1.99 4.70
N LYS A 54 -10.03 -2.77 4.85
CA LYS A 54 -11.09 -2.89 3.81
C LYS A 54 -11.98 -1.65 3.68
N GLU A 55 -12.13 -0.91 4.76
CA GLU A 55 -13.06 0.22 4.86
C GLU A 55 -12.30 1.45 5.37
N ILE A 56 -11.58 2.06 4.45
CA ILE A 56 -10.95 3.36 4.66
C ILE A 56 -11.72 4.37 3.83
N ASP A 57 -12.28 5.39 4.49
CA ASP A 57 -12.80 6.59 3.83
C ASP A 57 -11.63 7.45 3.34
N TRP A 58 -10.81 6.87 2.47
CA TRP A 58 -9.71 7.54 1.81
C TRP A 58 -10.20 8.08 0.48
N LYS A 59 -10.27 9.42 0.38
CA LYS A 59 -10.61 10.11 -0.86
C LYS A 59 -9.36 10.78 -1.43
N PRO A 60 -8.98 10.51 -2.69
CA PRO A 60 -7.91 11.25 -3.33
C PRO A 60 -8.28 12.74 -3.40
N ARG A 61 -7.34 13.61 -3.05
CA ARG A 61 -7.56 15.07 -3.00
C ARG A 61 -7.91 15.68 -4.37
N ILE A 62 -7.67 14.95 -5.46
CA ILE A 62 -8.19 15.24 -6.80
C ILE A 62 -9.56 14.59 -6.97
N SER A 63 -10.56 15.15 -6.31
CA SER A 63 -11.94 15.05 -6.78
C SER A 63 -12.15 16.23 -7.73
N VAL A 64 -11.99 16.00 -9.03
CA VAL A 64 -12.50 16.97 -10.01
C VAL A 64 -14.02 16.83 -9.96
N SER A 65 -14.69 17.90 -9.53
CA SER A 65 -16.15 18.03 -9.58
C SER A 65 -16.66 18.06 -11.01
#